data_AF-A0A6A7AI49-F1
#
_entry.id   AF-A0A6A7AI49-F1
#
_cell.length_a   1.000
_cell.length_b   1.000
_cell.length_c   1.000
_cell.angle_alpha   90.00
_cell.angle_beta   90.00
_cell.angle_gamma   90.00
#
_symmetry.space_group_name_H-M   'P 1'
#
loop_
_entity.id
_entity.type
_entity.pdbx_description
1 polymer ?
#
loop_
_entity_poly.entity_id
_entity_poly.type
_entity_poly.pdbx_seq_one_letter_code
_entity_poly.pdbx_strand_id
1 'polypeptide(L)'
;MKLLNLIAVPLVSAMVVRTQEQVPIVDDSKERIGIHPLREAREESAPIVGIHFTTSYAIASARYHNGTMRDLSKIAGDAQYTDTMSRWANGENDISRDCKDIESPQCRRSTAERSQRRQAGLPISHDAEILSVFMTKVHAVIEKDMGGPINVTAPAFPWLSPKLWDDLKSAIAHSGLLSTRRHGAIPVYREANAAYAARGYGLCEPSTNCISCTETLHSKKAETVLYLNFDNSSMSVGAMRAGSAFDDRATFSYGTDAKLGWWNLPVFEVPRAKFWAQIHEMIMAVVQPMARPPNKIILFGEHGADDEFKEVAKAAVWEVLEFDVDMMMGAVPKEDVAYLVARGAAEMGFRDEELMRQGLALRRDE
;
A
#
# COMPACT_ATOMS: atom_id res chain seq x y z
N MET A 1 -9.92 61.86 16.09
CA MET A 1 -10.38 60.88 17.11
C MET A 1 -9.77 59.53 16.78
N LYS A 2 -8.85 59.03 17.60
CA LYS A 2 -8.19 57.73 17.44
C LYS A 2 -8.99 56.68 18.23
N LEU A 3 -9.59 55.72 17.53
CA LEU A 3 -10.26 54.57 18.13
C LEU A 3 -9.26 53.43 18.26
N LEU A 4 -8.92 53.10 19.51
CA LEU A 4 -8.14 51.93 19.90
C LEU A 4 -9.06 50.70 19.90
N ASN A 5 -8.79 49.74 19.03
CA ASN A 5 -9.40 48.41 19.10
C ASN A 5 -8.64 47.56 20.11
N LEU A 6 -9.29 47.25 21.22
CA LEU A 6 -8.86 46.27 22.21
C LEU A 6 -9.17 44.87 21.66
N ILE A 7 -8.12 44.11 21.35
CA ILE A 7 -8.22 42.70 21.00
C ILE A 7 -8.21 41.91 22.32
N ALA A 8 -9.35 41.31 22.66
CA ALA A 8 -9.46 40.35 23.74
C ALA A 8 -9.01 38.97 23.23
N VAL A 9 -7.91 38.46 23.77
CA VAL A 9 -7.42 37.11 23.51
C VAL A 9 -8.08 36.16 24.53
N PRO A 10 -8.79 35.11 24.11
CA PRO A 10 -9.29 34.11 25.05
C PRO A 10 -8.13 33.27 25.59
N LEU A 11 -7.98 33.28 26.91
CA LEU A 11 -7.13 32.35 27.66
C LEU A 11 -7.74 30.95 27.56
N VAL A 12 -7.14 30.08 26.77
CA VAL A 12 -7.46 28.65 26.75
C VAL A 12 -6.80 28.00 27.96
N SER A 13 -7.61 27.56 28.92
CA SER A 13 -7.16 26.74 30.04
C SER A 13 -6.72 25.37 29.54
N ALA A 14 -5.44 25.04 29.70
CA ALA A 14 -4.92 23.71 29.46
C ALA A 14 -5.49 22.74 30.51
N MET A 15 -6.39 21.85 30.09
CA MET A 15 -6.79 20.69 30.89
C MET A 15 -5.69 19.64 30.79
N VAL A 16 -5.05 19.33 31.92
CA VAL A 16 -4.14 18.20 32.04
C VAL A 16 -4.95 16.92 31.93
N VAL A 17 -4.91 16.30 30.74
CA VAL A 17 -5.40 14.93 30.55
C VAL A 17 -4.41 14.02 31.28
N ARG A 18 -4.86 13.42 32.39
CA ARG A 18 -4.15 12.30 33.01
C ARG A 18 -4.22 11.13 32.04
N THR A 19 -3.12 10.85 31.36
CA THR A 19 -2.88 9.59 30.68
C THR A 19 -3.02 8.46 31.71
N GLN A 20 -3.85 7.47 31.40
CA GLN A 20 -3.82 6.20 32.11
C GLN A 20 -2.40 5.63 31.98
N GLU A 21 -1.69 5.56 33.11
CA GLU A 21 -0.46 4.80 33.23
C GLU A 21 -0.71 3.39 32.71
N GLN A 22 0.09 2.98 31.72
CA GLN A 22 0.19 1.59 31.33
C GLN A 22 0.62 0.79 32.55
N VAL A 23 -0.20 -0.19 32.95
CA VAL A 23 0.11 -1.11 34.03
C VAL A 23 1.41 -1.84 33.65
N PRO A 24 2.47 -1.75 34.48
CA PRO A 24 3.67 -2.53 34.24
C PRO A 24 3.29 -4.02 34.32
N ILE A 25 3.64 -4.76 33.27
CA ILE A 25 3.53 -6.22 33.27
C ILE A 25 4.52 -6.72 34.32
N VAL A 26 4.00 -7.00 35.52
CA VAL A 26 4.71 -7.71 36.57
C VAL A 26 4.78 -9.17 36.14
N ASP A 27 6.00 -9.60 35.85
CA ASP A 27 6.36 -11.00 35.60
C ASP A 27 6.26 -11.74 36.94
N ASP A 28 5.08 -12.32 37.21
CA ASP A 28 4.89 -13.22 38.35
C ASP A 28 5.08 -14.67 37.90
N SER A 29 6.35 -14.99 37.68
CA SER A 29 6.83 -16.34 37.44
C SER A 29 6.79 -17.14 38.75
N LYS A 30 5.71 -17.90 38.99
CA LYS A 30 5.77 -19.12 39.83
C LYS A 30 4.92 -20.26 39.28
N GLU A 31 5.65 -21.20 38.68
CA GLU A 31 5.61 -22.61 39.06
C GLU A 31 4.28 -23.37 38.86
N ARG A 32 4.03 -23.80 37.61
CA ARG A 32 3.40 -25.10 37.37
C ARG A 32 4.22 -25.92 36.39
N ILE A 33 5.03 -26.79 36.98
CA ILE A 33 5.68 -27.94 36.34
C ILE A 33 4.57 -28.89 35.90
N GLY A 34 4.21 -28.79 34.62
CA GLY A 34 3.41 -29.76 33.89
C GLY A 34 4.11 -30.02 32.57
N ILE A 35 5.12 -30.88 32.62
CA ILE A 35 5.88 -31.32 31.45
C ILE A 35 4.95 -32.15 30.57
N HIS A 36 4.33 -31.51 29.58
CA HIS A 36 3.95 -32.18 28.33
C HIS A 36 5.08 -31.94 27.33
N PRO A 37 6.01 -32.90 27.15
CA PRO A 37 6.99 -32.83 26.10
C PRO A 37 6.29 -33.20 24.79
N LEU A 38 6.71 -32.58 23.68
CA LEU A 38 6.25 -32.87 22.30
C LEU A 38 4.95 -32.17 21.88
N ARG A 39 4.84 -30.85 22.13
CA ARG A 39 4.32 -30.00 21.06
C ARG A 39 5.47 -29.85 20.09
N GLU A 40 5.48 -30.70 19.07
CA GLU A 40 6.42 -30.66 17.96
C GLU A 40 6.74 -29.20 17.66
N ALA A 41 8.03 -28.86 17.64
CA ALA A 41 8.51 -27.70 16.94
C ALA A 41 8.09 -27.88 15.48
N ARG A 42 6.81 -27.57 15.18
CA ARG A 42 6.38 -27.22 13.84
C ARG A 42 7.42 -26.21 13.43
N GLU A 43 8.23 -26.58 12.45
CA GLU A 43 9.12 -25.65 11.76
C GLU A 43 8.35 -24.35 11.64
N GLU A 44 8.77 -23.34 12.39
CA GLU A 44 8.12 -22.04 12.39
C GLU A 44 8.36 -21.53 10.98
N SER A 45 7.37 -21.71 10.12
CA SER A 45 7.50 -21.39 8.71
C SER A 45 7.85 -19.90 8.61
N ALA A 46 8.79 -19.60 7.73
CA ALA A 46 9.32 -18.25 7.58
C ALA A 46 8.15 -17.26 7.41
N PRO A 47 8.17 -16.11 8.13
CA PRO A 47 7.10 -15.14 8.05
C PRO A 47 6.98 -14.57 6.64
N ILE A 48 5.77 -14.20 6.25
CA ILE A 48 5.53 -13.55 4.96
C ILE A 48 5.79 -12.05 5.13
N VAL A 49 6.65 -11.50 4.27
CA VAL A 49 6.98 -10.08 4.31
C VAL A 49 6.19 -9.33 3.25
N GLY A 50 5.27 -8.46 3.69
CA GLY A 50 4.63 -7.49 2.82
C GLY A 50 5.51 -6.28 2.60
N ILE A 51 5.60 -5.81 1.36
CA ILE A 51 6.44 -4.66 0.99
C ILE A 51 5.58 -3.67 0.21
N HIS A 52 5.39 -2.46 0.74
CA HIS A 52 4.77 -1.35 0.01
C HIS A 52 5.87 -0.54 -0.68
N PHE A 53 5.88 -0.57 -2.01
CA PHE A 53 6.70 0.31 -2.81
C PHE A 53 5.89 1.58 -3.11
N THR A 54 6.39 2.74 -2.71
CA THR A 54 5.78 4.06 -3.00
C THR A 54 6.54 4.75 -4.12
N THR A 55 6.20 6.00 -4.44
CA THR A 55 6.95 6.77 -5.43
C THR A 55 8.33 7.24 -4.95
N SER A 56 8.66 7.16 -3.64
CA SER A 56 9.98 7.62 -3.11
C SER A 56 10.65 6.67 -2.12
N TYR A 57 9.98 5.61 -1.66
CA TYR A 57 10.55 4.66 -0.71
C TYR A 57 9.89 3.29 -0.79
N ALA A 58 10.38 2.35 0.00
CA ALA A 58 9.67 1.12 0.33
C ALA A 58 9.52 0.97 1.86
N ILE A 59 8.41 0.39 2.30
CA ILE A 59 8.15 0.03 3.70
C ILE A 59 7.81 -1.45 3.76
N ALA A 60 8.34 -2.16 4.76
CA ALA A 60 8.08 -3.58 4.93
C ALA A 60 7.45 -3.91 6.30
N SER A 61 6.61 -4.95 6.31
CA SER A 61 6.06 -5.55 7.53
C SER A 61 6.04 -7.07 7.38
N ALA A 62 6.32 -7.80 8.46
CA ALA A 62 6.32 -9.26 8.51
C ALA A 62 5.10 -9.80 9.24
N ARG A 63 4.44 -10.80 8.65
CA ARG A 63 3.32 -11.56 9.23
C ARG A 63 3.79 -12.97 9.61
N TYR A 64 3.79 -13.25 10.91
CA TYR A 64 4.19 -14.55 11.48
C TYR A 64 2.99 -15.48 11.58
N HIS A 65 3.19 -16.80 11.53
CA HIS A 65 2.09 -17.78 11.60
C HIS A 65 1.22 -17.66 12.87
N ASN A 66 1.77 -17.16 13.97
CA ASN A 66 1.04 -16.95 15.22
C ASN A 66 0.02 -15.79 15.19
N GLY A 67 -0.13 -15.07 14.07
CA GLY A 67 -1.03 -13.92 13.96
C GLY A 67 -0.32 -12.57 14.11
N THR A 68 0.90 -12.56 14.65
CA THR A 68 1.59 -11.31 14.96
C THR A 68 2.10 -10.62 13.69
N MET A 69 2.01 -9.30 13.72
CA MET A 69 2.50 -8.40 12.69
C MET A 69 3.67 -7.61 13.29
N ARG A 70 4.78 -7.53 12.56
CA ARG A 70 5.95 -6.73 12.96
C ARG A 70 6.32 -5.79 11.83
N ASP A 71 6.39 -4.51 12.13
CA ASP A 71 6.92 -3.53 11.20
C ASP A 71 8.44 -3.62 11.12
N LEU A 72 8.97 -3.48 9.90
CA LEU A 72 10.40 -3.55 9.60
C LEU A 72 10.89 -2.17 9.13
N SER A 73 12.07 -2.11 8.54
CA SER A 73 12.63 -0.85 8.06
C SER A 73 11.85 -0.21 6.91
N LYS A 74 11.90 1.13 6.91
CA LYS A 74 11.64 1.98 5.75
C LYS A 74 12.95 2.20 4.99
N ILE A 75 12.92 2.04 3.67
CA ILE A 75 14.07 2.16 2.79
C ILE A 75 13.83 3.30 1.80
N ALA A 76 14.60 4.38 1.92
CA ALA A 76 14.53 5.49 0.99
C ALA A 76 15.03 5.08 -0.41
N GLY A 77 14.24 5.46 -1.42
CA GLY A 77 14.62 5.42 -2.83
C GLY A 77 15.71 6.43 -3.13
N ASP A 78 16.52 6.13 -4.13
CA ASP A 78 17.41 7.13 -4.71
C ASP A 78 16.67 7.99 -5.74
N ALA A 79 17.38 8.94 -6.35
CA ALA A 79 16.81 9.84 -7.34
C ALA A 79 16.33 9.09 -8.60
N GLN A 80 17.01 8.01 -9.01
CA GLN A 80 16.64 7.24 -10.21
C GLN A 80 15.35 6.45 -9.98
N TYR A 81 15.24 5.80 -8.83
CA TYR A 81 14.00 5.12 -8.40
C TYR A 81 12.84 6.11 -8.32
N THR A 82 13.06 7.24 -7.65
CA THR A 82 12.01 8.23 -7.42
C THR A 82 11.50 8.80 -8.74
N ASP A 83 12.40 9.18 -9.65
CA ASP A 83 12.03 9.63 -11.00
C ASP A 83 11.23 8.56 -11.78
N THR A 84 11.75 7.32 -11.79
CA THR A 84 11.12 6.21 -12.50
C THR A 84 9.70 5.94 -11.99
N MET A 85 9.52 5.85 -10.67
CA MET A 85 8.22 5.58 -10.07
C MET A 85 7.26 6.75 -10.21
N SER A 86 7.73 7.99 -10.13
CA SER A 86 6.89 9.18 -10.41
C SER A 86 6.39 9.20 -11.85
N ARG A 87 7.25 8.93 -12.85
CA ARG A 87 6.84 8.82 -14.26
C ARG A 87 5.81 7.71 -14.46
N TRP A 88 6.07 6.53 -13.87
CA TRP A 88 5.16 5.39 -13.94
C TRP A 88 3.80 5.69 -13.32
N ALA A 89 3.76 6.36 -12.16
CA ALA A 89 2.54 6.75 -11.46
C ALA A 89 1.71 7.75 -12.28
N ASN A 90 2.34 8.77 -12.89
CA ASN A 90 1.68 9.75 -13.74
C ASN A 90 1.21 9.17 -15.10
N GLY A 91 1.50 7.90 -15.38
CA GLY A 91 1.22 7.29 -16.67
C GLY A 91 2.08 7.83 -17.81
N GLU A 92 3.13 8.60 -17.49
CA GLU A 92 4.17 9.03 -18.42
C GLU A 92 4.97 7.80 -18.83
N ASN A 93 4.51 7.18 -19.91
CA ASN A 93 5.20 6.06 -20.49
C ASN A 93 6.19 6.56 -21.53
N ASP A 94 7.39 6.00 -21.48
CA ASP A 94 8.37 6.11 -22.55
C ASP A 94 7.70 5.76 -23.90
N ILE A 95 8.01 6.53 -24.93
CA ILE A 95 7.43 6.47 -26.29
C ILE A 95 7.49 5.02 -26.83
N SER A 96 8.46 4.25 -26.36
CA SER A 96 8.68 2.83 -26.63
C SER A 96 7.53 1.90 -26.22
N ARG A 97 6.59 2.34 -25.38
CA ARG A 97 5.51 1.49 -24.80
C ARG A 97 4.11 1.74 -25.38
N ASP A 98 3.91 2.75 -26.23
CA ASP A 98 2.65 2.98 -26.96
C ASP A 98 2.77 2.63 -28.45
N CYS A 99 3.41 1.48 -28.71
CA CYS A 99 3.54 0.86 -30.01
C CYS A 99 2.19 0.33 -30.53
N LYS A 100 1.24 1.23 -30.77
CA LYS A 100 0.01 0.91 -31.50
C LYS A 100 0.33 0.44 -32.92
N ASP A 101 1.40 1.00 -33.47
CA ASP A 101 1.98 0.56 -34.74
C ASP A 101 3.32 -0.17 -34.49
N ILE A 102 3.23 -1.50 -34.50
CA ILE A 102 4.38 -2.41 -34.35
C ILE A 102 5.39 -2.21 -35.50
N GLU A 103 4.94 -1.70 -36.65
CA GLU A 103 5.80 -1.51 -37.82
C GLU A 103 6.70 -0.28 -37.70
N SER A 104 6.40 0.64 -36.77
CA SER A 104 7.22 1.83 -36.58
C SER A 104 8.67 1.44 -36.23
N PRO A 105 9.69 2.08 -36.85
CA PRO A 105 11.09 1.74 -36.60
C PRO A 105 11.50 1.83 -35.12
N GLN A 106 10.91 2.75 -34.37
CA GLN A 106 11.16 2.93 -32.94
C GLN A 106 10.67 1.72 -32.13
N CYS A 107 9.48 1.19 -32.45
CA CYS A 107 8.92 0.03 -31.79
C CYS A 107 9.68 -1.26 -32.10
N ARG A 108 10.10 -1.44 -33.35
CA ARG A 108 10.96 -2.58 -33.73
C ARG A 108 12.29 -2.53 -32.99
N ARG A 109 12.90 -1.35 -32.88
CA ARG A 109 14.15 -1.14 -32.14
C ARG A 109 13.97 -1.46 -30.65
N SER A 110 12.95 -0.89 -29.99
CA SER A 110 12.64 -1.17 -28.58
C SER A 110 12.39 -2.66 -28.32
N THR A 111 11.59 -3.31 -29.16
CA THR A 111 11.30 -4.74 -29.03
C THR A 111 12.55 -5.59 -29.21
N ALA A 112 13.39 -5.26 -30.20
CA ALA A 112 14.66 -5.94 -30.42
C ALA A 112 15.61 -5.78 -29.22
N GLU A 113 15.71 -4.55 -28.68
CA GLU A 113 16.52 -4.26 -27.49
C GLU A 113 16.04 -5.05 -26.26
N ARG A 114 14.72 -5.05 -25.98
CA ARG A 114 14.13 -5.83 -24.89
C ARG A 114 14.42 -7.33 -25.05
N SER A 115 14.32 -7.85 -26.27
CA SER A 115 14.64 -9.24 -26.59
C SER A 115 16.11 -9.55 -26.35
N GLN A 116 17.01 -8.68 -26.82
CA GLN A 116 18.45 -8.83 -26.63
C GLN A 116 18.83 -8.79 -25.13
N ARG A 117 18.27 -7.86 -24.36
CA ARG A 117 18.48 -7.77 -22.91
C ARG A 117 18.00 -9.03 -22.19
N ARG A 118 16.82 -9.54 -22.55
CA ARG A 118 16.30 -10.81 -22.01
C ARG A 118 17.22 -11.99 -22.32
N GLN A 119 17.73 -12.09 -23.55
CA GLN A 119 18.69 -13.14 -23.94
C GLN A 119 20.01 -13.03 -23.18
N ALA A 120 20.42 -11.82 -22.82
CA ALA A 120 21.60 -11.56 -22.00
C ALA A 120 21.37 -11.77 -20.48
N GLY A 121 20.16 -12.16 -20.05
CA GLY A 121 19.83 -12.30 -18.63
C GLY A 121 19.83 -10.96 -17.88
N LEU A 122 19.54 -9.86 -18.58
CA LEU A 122 19.43 -8.53 -18.03
C LEU A 122 17.96 -8.12 -17.85
N PRO A 123 17.67 -7.16 -16.96
CA PRO A 123 16.34 -6.57 -16.88
C PRO A 123 15.91 -6.02 -18.24
N ILE A 124 14.66 -6.27 -18.65
CA ILE A 124 14.24 -6.06 -20.05
C ILE A 124 14.29 -4.61 -20.53
N SER A 125 14.35 -3.63 -19.63
CA SER A 125 14.51 -2.21 -19.93
C SER A 125 15.37 -1.52 -18.87
N HIS A 126 15.75 -0.27 -19.12
CA HIS A 126 16.47 0.55 -18.14
C HIS A 126 15.62 0.87 -16.89
N ASP A 127 14.33 1.20 -17.05
CA ASP A 127 13.45 1.40 -15.89
C ASP A 127 13.35 0.12 -15.03
N ALA A 128 13.25 -1.06 -15.67
CA ALA A 128 13.22 -2.34 -14.97
C ALA A 128 14.55 -2.61 -14.23
N GLU A 129 15.67 -2.16 -14.78
CA GLU A 129 16.98 -2.25 -14.14
C GLU A 129 17.05 -1.36 -12.89
N ILE A 130 16.67 -0.08 -13.00
CA ILE A 130 16.60 0.85 -11.85
C ILE A 130 15.74 0.26 -10.73
N LEU A 131 14.54 -0.21 -11.08
CA LEU A 131 13.63 -0.81 -10.11
C LEU A 131 14.22 -2.07 -9.47
N SER A 132 14.89 -2.93 -10.25
CA SER A 132 15.54 -4.15 -9.73
C SER A 132 16.64 -3.84 -8.72
N VAL A 133 17.47 -2.83 -8.99
CA VAL A 133 18.54 -2.39 -8.09
C VAL A 133 17.98 -1.92 -6.76
N PHE A 134 16.92 -1.11 -6.79
CA PHE A 134 16.24 -0.67 -5.57
C PHE A 134 15.60 -1.84 -4.81
N MET A 135 14.94 -2.76 -5.51
CA MET A 135 14.34 -3.95 -4.90
C MET A 135 15.40 -4.87 -4.26
N THR A 136 16.59 -5.04 -4.86
CA THR A 136 17.70 -5.79 -4.25
C THR A 136 18.18 -5.12 -2.97
N LYS A 137 18.27 -3.79 -2.95
CA LYS A 137 18.59 -3.02 -1.73
C LYS A 137 17.53 -3.26 -0.65
N VAL A 138 16.25 -3.22 -1.00
CA VAL A 138 15.13 -3.52 -0.09
C VAL A 138 15.24 -4.95 0.46
N HIS A 139 15.49 -5.93 -0.40
CA HIS A 139 15.66 -7.32 -0.02
C HIS A 139 16.76 -7.49 1.04
N ALA A 140 17.95 -6.95 0.78
CA ALA A 140 19.10 -7.05 1.69
C ALA A 140 18.84 -6.38 3.05
N VAL A 141 18.13 -5.25 3.08
CA VAL A 141 17.76 -4.58 4.34
C VAL A 141 16.78 -5.42 5.13
N ILE A 142 15.78 -6.02 4.48
CA ILE A 142 14.80 -6.87 5.14
C ILE A 142 15.46 -8.13 5.71
N GLU A 143 16.33 -8.82 4.96
CA GLU A 143 17.06 -9.99 5.47
C GLU A 143 17.88 -9.65 6.72
N LYS A 144 18.50 -8.46 6.73
CA LYS A 144 19.23 -7.95 7.89
C LYS A 144 18.30 -7.72 9.09
N ASP A 145 17.14 -7.09 8.89
CA ASP A 145 16.16 -6.84 9.97
C ASP A 145 15.57 -8.13 10.54
N MET A 146 15.39 -9.13 9.68
CA MET A 146 14.86 -10.45 10.03
C MET A 146 15.94 -11.37 10.64
N GLY A 147 17.22 -11.04 10.49
CA GLY A 147 18.34 -11.85 10.96
C GLY A 147 18.54 -13.15 10.16
N GLY A 148 18.05 -13.19 8.92
CA GLY A 148 18.10 -14.40 8.08
C GLY A 148 17.52 -14.20 6.68
N PRO A 149 17.67 -15.18 5.80
CA PRO A 149 17.15 -15.10 4.44
C PRO A 149 15.62 -15.06 4.43
N ILE A 150 15.05 -14.30 3.49
CA ILE A 150 13.60 -14.29 3.26
C ILE A 150 13.26 -15.05 1.97
N ASN A 151 12.30 -15.95 2.06
CA ASN A 151 11.98 -16.83 0.93
C ASN A 151 10.83 -16.31 0.07
N VAL A 152 9.92 -15.53 0.65
CA VAL A 152 8.67 -15.13 0.01
C VAL A 152 8.27 -13.74 0.50
N THR A 153 7.80 -12.93 -0.44
CA THR A 153 7.39 -11.54 -0.21
C THR A 153 6.06 -11.25 -0.90
N ALA A 154 5.33 -10.29 -0.35
CA ALA A 154 4.07 -9.80 -0.89
C ALA A 154 4.24 -8.32 -1.29
N PRO A 155 4.76 -8.06 -2.51
CA PRO A 155 4.95 -6.71 -3.00
C PRO A 155 3.60 -6.05 -3.31
N ALA A 156 3.41 -4.81 -2.84
CA ALA A 156 2.28 -3.94 -3.14
C ALA A 156 2.78 -2.65 -3.79
N PHE A 157 2.09 -2.23 -4.84
CA PHE A 157 2.43 -1.06 -5.65
C PHE A 157 1.25 -0.09 -5.79
N PRO A 158 1.52 1.18 -6.13
CA PRO A 158 0.50 2.10 -6.60
C PRO A 158 -0.16 1.56 -7.86
N TRP A 159 -1.22 2.22 -8.32
CA TRP A 159 -1.80 1.84 -9.59
C TRP A 159 -0.79 2.05 -10.73
N LEU A 160 -0.42 0.95 -11.39
CA LEU A 160 0.49 0.95 -12.52
C LEU A 160 -0.25 0.59 -13.81
N SER A 161 0.11 1.27 -14.90
CA SER A 161 -0.38 0.93 -16.23
C SER A 161 -0.06 -0.53 -16.58
N PRO A 162 -1.00 -1.30 -17.19
CA PRO A 162 -0.76 -2.65 -17.67
C PRO A 162 0.50 -2.80 -18.55
N LYS A 163 0.89 -1.73 -19.25
CA LYS A 163 2.09 -1.68 -20.10
C LYS A 163 3.41 -1.84 -19.34
N LEU A 164 3.41 -1.57 -18.04
CA LEU A 164 4.58 -1.63 -17.16
C LEU A 164 4.79 -3.01 -16.55
N TRP A 165 3.88 -3.96 -16.77
CA TRP A 165 3.88 -5.21 -16.02
C TRP A 165 5.02 -6.14 -16.40
N ASP A 166 5.45 -6.12 -17.66
CA ASP A 166 6.64 -6.87 -18.07
C ASP A 166 7.90 -6.30 -17.40
N ASP A 167 7.99 -4.97 -17.30
CA ASP A 167 9.11 -4.29 -16.66
C ASP A 167 9.14 -4.60 -15.16
N LEU A 168 7.98 -4.57 -14.50
CA LEU A 168 7.83 -4.97 -13.10
C LEU A 168 8.17 -6.45 -12.86
N LYS A 169 7.66 -7.37 -13.70
CA LYS A 169 7.99 -8.80 -13.64
C LYS A 169 9.49 -9.03 -13.78
N SER A 170 10.10 -8.34 -14.75
CA SER A 170 11.54 -8.40 -14.96
C SER A 170 12.31 -7.87 -13.76
N ALA A 171 11.89 -6.75 -13.16
CA ALA A 171 12.56 -6.17 -12.01
C ALA A 171 12.52 -7.10 -10.80
N ILE A 172 11.34 -7.68 -10.49
CA ILE A 172 11.17 -8.65 -9.40
C ILE A 172 12.09 -9.86 -9.62
N ALA A 173 12.10 -10.43 -10.84
CA ALA A 173 12.92 -11.59 -11.16
C ALA A 173 14.44 -11.36 -10.99
N HIS A 174 14.92 -10.13 -11.18
CA HIS A 174 16.34 -9.78 -11.01
C HIS A 174 16.67 -9.26 -9.60
N SER A 175 15.66 -9.00 -8.77
CA SER A 175 15.86 -8.42 -7.45
C SER A 175 16.26 -9.43 -6.37
N GLY A 176 15.98 -10.71 -6.60
CA GLY A 176 16.03 -11.77 -5.59
C GLY A 176 14.73 -11.95 -4.80
N LEU A 177 13.76 -11.03 -4.94
CA LEU A 177 12.44 -11.15 -4.33
C LEU A 177 11.60 -12.22 -5.04
N LEU A 178 11.01 -13.12 -4.25
CA LEU A 178 10.00 -14.06 -4.71
C LEU A 178 8.63 -13.57 -4.27
N SER A 179 7.74 -13.29 -5.22
CA SER A 179 6.36 -12.89 -4.91
C SER A 179 5.51 -14.08 -4.47
N THR A 180 4.56 -13.86 -3.55
CA THR A 180 3.47 -14.82 -3.22
C THR A 180 2.54 -15.06 -4.41
N ARG A 181 2.40 -14.08 -5.31
CA ARG A 181 1.55 -14.16 -6.51
C ARG A 181 2.26 -14.81 -7.71
N ARG A 182 2.92 -15.96 -7.51
CA ARG A 182 3.76 -16.63 -8.52
C ARG A 182 2.99 -17.04 -9.78
N HIS A 183 1.73 -17.42 -9.62
CA HIS A 183 0.89 -17.95 -10.69
C HIS A 183 -0.13 -16.93 -11.21
N GLY A 184 -0.13 -15.71 -10.67
CA GLY A 184 -1.02 -14.64 -11.09
C GLY A 184 -0.52 -13.94 -12.36
N ALA A 185 -1.46 -13.36 -13.12
CA ALA A 185 -1.10 -12.45 -14.21
C ALA A 185 -0.33 -11.22 -13.69
N ILE A 186 -0.64 -10.80 -12.46
CA ILE A 186 -0.02 -9.70 -11.72
C ILE A 186 0.86 -10.28 -10.61
N PRO A 187 2.18 -10.03 -10.59
CA PRO A 187 3.05 -10.53 -9.53
C PRO A 187 3.01 -9.66 -8.27
N VAL A 188 2.06 -8.72 -8.16
CA VAL A 188 1.97 -7.75 -7.06
C VAL A 188 0.53 -7.53 -6.62
N TYR A 189 0.35 -7.01 -5.41
CA TYR A 189 -0.91 -6.48 -4.90
C TYR A 189 -1.05 -4.99 -5.26
N ARG A 190 -2.29 -4.51 -5.31
CA ARG A 190 -2.55 -3.06 -5.38
C ARG A 190 -2.51 -2.47 -3.98
N GLU A 191 -1.92 -1.29 -3.84
CA GLU A 191 -1.80 -0.64 -2.52
C GLU A 191 -3.15 -0.40 -1.85
N ALA A 192 -4.18 -0.01 -2.61
CA ALA A 192 -5.52 0.21 -2.08
C ALA A 192 -6.15 -1.09 -1.53
N ASN A 193 -5.95 -2.20 -2.23
CA ASN A 193 -6.43 -3.52 -1.83
C ASN A 193 -5.69 -4.02 -0.58
N ALA A 194 -4.37 -3.82 -0.53
CA ALA A 194 -3.58 -4.13 0.64
C ALA A 194 -3.99 -3.25 1.84
N ALA A 195 -4.17 -1.94 1.66
CA ALA A 195 -4.68 -1.06 2.71
C ALA A 195 -6.08 -1.50 3.21
N TYR A 196 -6.95 -1.95 2.30
CA TYR A 196 -8.25 -2.54 2.62
C TYR A 196 -8.13 -3.80 3.48
N ALA A 197 -7.24 -4.71 3.10
CA ALA A 197 -6.92 -5.92 3.87
C ALA A 197 -6.35 -5.60 5.26
N ALA A 198 -5.49 -4.59 5.37
CA ALA A 198 -4.85 -4.20 6.63
C ALA A 198 -5.86 -3.74 7.69
N ARG A 199 -7.03 -3.24 7.26
CA ARG A 199 -8.14 -2.88 8.15
C ARG A 199 -9.07 -4.07 8.45
N GLY A 200 -8.69 -5.27 8.03
CA GLY A 200 -9.48 -6.50 8.16
C GLY A 200 -10.62 -6.62 7.13
N TYR A 201 -10.73 -5.69 6.18
CA TYR A 201 -11.82 -5.69 5.20
C TYR A 201 -11.52 -6.63 4.04
N GLY A 202 -12.58 -7.22 3.48
CA GLY A 202 -12.45 -8.14 2.33
C GLY A 202 -11.60 -9.38 2.61
N LEU A 203 -11.30 -9.65 3.88
CA LEU A 203 -10.66 -10.87 4.34
C LEU A 203 -11.72 -11.81 4.91
N CYS A 204 -11.41 -13.09 4.89
CA CYS A 204 -12.15 -14.08 5.65
C CYS A 204 -11.74 -14.02 7.12
N GLU A 205 -12.64 -14.42 8.00
CA GLU A 205 -12.21 -14.80 9.33
C GLU A 205 -11.17 -15.93 9.24
N PRO A 206 -10.26 -16.05 10.22
CA PRO A 206 -9.31 -17.16 10.27
C PRO A 206 -10.06 -18.50 10.44
N SER A 207 -10.59 -19.05 9.35
CA SER A 207 -11.14 -20.40 9.30
C SER A 207 -10.02 -21.38 9.00
N THR A 208 -10.12 -22.59 9.54
CA THR A 208 -9.23 -23.72 9.21
C THR A 208 -9.30 -24.16 7.75
N ASN A 209 -10.19 -23.58 6.94
CA ASN A 209 -10.41 -23.94 5.55
C ASN A 209 -10.44 -22.68 4.65
N CYS A 210 -9.45 -22.54 3.76
CA CYS A 210 -9.36 -21.42 2.81
C CYS A 210 -10.35 -21.55 1.63
N ILE A 211 -10.84 -22.75 1.34
CA ILE A 211 -11.79 -22.98 0.25
C ILE A 211 -13.17 -22.40 0.61
N SER A 212 -13.69 -22.71 1.79
CA SER A 212 -14.98 -22.16 2.26
C SER A 212 -14.93 -20.63 2.45
N CYS A 213 -13.75 -20.11 2.77
CA CYS A 213 -13.46 -18.68 2.79
C CYS A 213 -13.72 -18.04 1.42
N THR A 214 -13.25 -18.66 0.34
CA THR A 214 -13.42 -18.14 -1.02
C THR A 214 -14.90 -17.98 -1.37
N GLU A 215 -15.73 -18.99 -1.10
CA GLU A 215 -17.17 -18.95 -1.35
C GLU A 215 -17.87 -17.86 -0.54
N THR A 216 -17.45 -17.68 0.72
CA THR A 216 -18.00 -16.64 1.60
C THR A 216 -17.65 -15.24 1.09
N LEU A 217 -16.46 -15.03 0.54
CA LEU A 217 -16.08 -13.73 -0.05
C LEU A 217 -16.93 -13.38 -1.27
N HIS A 218 -17.28 -14.36 -2.10
CA HIS A 218 -18.13 -14.12 -3.28
C HIS A 218 -19.57 -13.73 -2.93
N SER A 219 -20.06 -14.11 -1.75
CA SER A 219 -21.41 -13.74 -1.29
C SER A 219 -21.47 -12.41 -0.55
N LYS A 220 -20.32 -11.84 -0.13
CA LYS A 220 -20.29 -10.52 0.50
C LYS A 220 -20.69 -9.43 -0.50
N LYS A 221 -21.59 -8.57 -0.06
CA LYS A 221 -22.01 -7.40 -0.84
C LYS A 221 -20.80 -6.47 -1.04
N ALA A 222 -20.51 -6.11 -2.28
CA ALA A 222 -19.46 -5.14 -2.58
C ALA A 222 -19.74 -3.79 -1.92
N GLU A 223 -18.73 -3.25 -1.25
CA GLU A 223 -18.77 -1.94 -0.59
C GLU A 223 -18.04 -0.92 -1.45
N THR A 224 -18.51 0.33 -1.44
CA THR A 224 -17.82 1.44 -2.10
C THR A 224 -16.78 2.01 -1.15
N VAL A 225 -15.52 2.00 -1.56
CA VAL A 225 -14.38 2.43 -0.76
C VAL A 225 -13.72 3.60 -1.45
N LEU A 226 -13.62 4.73 -0.76
CA LEU A 226 -12.76 5.84 -1.16
C LEU A 226 -11.42 5.66 -0.43
N TYR A 227 -10.32 5.76 -1.16
CA TYR A 227 -9.00 5.64 -0.57
C TYR A 227 -8.13 6.82 -1.00
N LEU A 228 -7.31 7.29 -0.06
CA LEU A 228 -6.43 8.43 -0.25
C LEU A 228 -5.03 8.08 0.25
N ASN A 229 -4.05 8.21 -0.64
CA ASN A 229 -2.64 8.10 -0.33
C ASN A 229 -2.01 9.50 -0.36
N PHE A 230 -1.47 9.95 0.78
CA PHE A 230 -0.69 11.19 0.82
C PHE A 230 0.71 10.91 1.35
N ASP A 231 1.66 10.89 0.42
CA ASP A 231 3.06 10.55 0.65
C ASP A 231 3.97 11.75 0.40
N ASN A 232 5.25 11.56 0.68
CA ASN A 232 6.29 12.56 0.48
C ASN A 232 6.36 13.12 -0.95
N SER A 233 6.26 12.24 -1.94
CA SER A 233 6.56 12.52 -3.35
C SER A 233 5.35 12.50 -4.27
N SER A 234 4.17 12.13 -3.78
CA SER A 234 2.96 12.10 -4.59
C SER A 234 1.71 12.07 -3.71
N MET A 235 0.59 12.47 -4.31
CA MET A 235 -0.74 12.18 -3.79
C MET A 235 -1.48 11.31 -4.80
N SER A 236 -2.22 10.31 -4.31
CA SER A 236 -3.16 9.54 -5.11
C SER A 236 -4.50 9.39 -4.39
N VAL A 237 -5.56 9.32 -5.16
CA VAL A 237 -6.92 9.12 -4.67
C VAL A 237 -7.65 8.18 -5.62
N GLY A 238 -8.48 7.32 -5.08
CA GLY A 238 -9.30 6.45 -5.91
C GLY A 238 -10.55 5.95 -5.21
N ALA A 239 -11.50 5.52 -6.02
CA ALA A 239 -12.73 4.90 -5.58
C ALA A 239 -12.83 3.50 -6.17
N MET A 240 -13.17 2.53 -5.33
CA MET A 240 -13.32 1.13 -5.73
C MET A 240 -14.59 0.48 -5.16
N ARG A 241 -15.08 -0.56 -5.82
CA ARG A 241 -16.14 -1.45 -5.29
C ARG A 241 -15.54 -2.80 -4.95
N ALA A 242 -15.29 -3.05 -3.67
CA ALA A 242 -14.62 -4.27 -3.22
C ALA A 242 -15.54 -5.10 -2.33
N GLY A 243 -15.73 -6.38 -2.67
CA GLY A 243 -16.26 -7.39 -1.76
C GLY A 243 -15.14 -8.18 -1.07
N SER A 244 -14.01 -8.30 -1.77
CA SER A 244 -12.80 -8.98 -1.35
C SER A 244 -11.57 -8.07 -1.47
N ALA A 245 -10.59 -8.28 -0.60
CA ALA A 245 -9.28 -7.62 -0.75
C ALA A 245 -8.56 -8.10 -2.02
N PHE A 246 -8.93 -9.24 -2.59
CA PHE A 246 -8.31 -9.82 -3.78
C PHE A 246 -8.96 -9.33 -5.10
N ASP A 247 -9.94 -8.42 -5.04
CA ASP A 247 -10.62 -7.86 -6.21
C ASP A 247 -9.76 -6.81 -6.94
N ASP A 248 -8.84 -7.28 -7.80
CA ASP A 248 -7.86 -6.42 -8.49
C ASP A 248 -8.47 -5.48 -9.57
N ARG A 249 -9.77 -5.61 -9.88
CA ARG A 249 -10.47 -4.81 -10.92
C ARG A 249 -11.55 -3.88 -10.37
N ALA A 250 -11.56 -3.68 -9.05
CA ALA A 250 -12.59 -2.95 -8.35
C ALA A 250 -12.55 -1.42 -8.52
N THR A 251 -11.38 -0.85 -8.87
CA THR A 251 -11.20 0.60 -8.99
C THR A 251 -11.91 1.15 -10.23
N PHE A 252 -12.87 2.05 -10.03
CA PHE A 252 -13.66 2.65 -11.12
C PHE A 252 -13.36 4.14 -11.33
N SER A 253 -12.66 4.78 -10.40
CA SER A 253 -12.19 6.16 -10.51
C SER A 253 -10.85 6.29 -9.79
N TYR A 254 -9.90 7.01 -10.38
CA TYR A 254 -8.55 7.13 -9.86
C TYR A 254 -7.87 8.40 -10.38
N GLY A 255 -7.11 9.06 -9.51
CA GLY A 255 -6.26 10.20 -9.80
C GLY A 255 -4.94 10.10 -9.04
N THR A 256 -3.87 10.63 -9.64
CA THR A 256 -2.54 10.70 -9.01
C THR A 256 -1.74 11.86 -9.60
N ASP A 257 -0.95 12.53 -8.77
CA ASP A 257 -0.02 13.57 -9.20
C ASP A 257 1.23 13.61 -8.30
N ALA A 258 2.40 13.40 -8.92
CA ALA A 258 3.69 13.52 -8.26
C ALA A 258 4.03 14.94 -7.78
N LYS A 259 3.36 15.98 -8.29
CA LYS A 259 3.53 17.37 -7.85
C LYS A 259 2.75 17.69 -6.58
N LEU A 260 1.81 16.84 -6.20
CA LEU A 260 0.96 17.01 -5.01
C LEU A 260 1.47 16.22 -3.80
N GLY A 261 2.75 15.81 -3.77
CA GLY A 261 3.39 15.21 -2.60
C GLY A 261 3.76 16.24 -1.52
N TRP A 262 3.94 15.78 -0.28
CA TRP A 262 4.30 16.61 0.87
C TRP A 262 5.56 17.45 0.68
N TRP A 263 6.59 16.95 -0.01
CA TRP A 263 7.82 17.72 -0.28
C TRP A 263 7.58 18.96 -1.15
N ASN A 264 6.48 18.99 -1.89
CA ASN A 264 6.08 20.14 -2.72
C ASN A 264 5.14 21.09 -1.99
N LEU A 265 4.78 20.82 -0.72
CA LEU A 265 3.90 21.65 0.09
C LEU A 265 4.55 23.03 0.36
N PRO A 266 3.99 24.13 -0.16
CA PRO A 266 4.59 25.44 0.02
C PRO A 266 4.48 25.95 1.46
N VAL A 267 5.47 26.76 1.85
CA VAL A 267 5.51 27.40 3.18
C VAL A 267 4.67 28.69 3.22
N PHE A 268 4.55 29.38 2.09
CA PHE A 268 3.80 30.65 2.02
C PHE A 268 2.30 30.41 1.82
N GLU A 269 1.48 31.22 2.49
CA GLU A 269 0.02 31.07 2.56
C GLU A 269 -0.66 30.95 1.18
N VAL A 270 -0.37 31.87 0.25
CA VAL A 270 -1.03 31.88 -1.07
C VAL A 270 -0.66 30.65 -1.92
N PRO A 271 0.62 30.30 -2.13
CA PRO A 271 0.99 29.05 -2.78
C PRO A 271 0.48 27.79 -2.06
N ARG A 272 0.46 27.79 -0.71
CA ARG A 272 -0.05 26.67 0.08
C ARG A 272 -1.54 26.46 -0.14
N ALA A 273 -2.33 27.53 -0.12
CA ALA A 273 -3.76 27.47 -0.43
C ALA A 273 -4.00 26.92 -1.85
N LYS A 274 -3.18 27.33 -2.83
CA LYS A 274 -3.25 26.79 -4.20
C LYS A 274 -2.91 25.29 -4.23
N PHE A 275 -1.90 24.84 -3.50
CA PHE A 275 -1.55 23.42 -3.39
C PHE A 275 -2.72 22.59 -2.84
N TRP A 276 -3.34 23.05 -1.74
CA TRP A 276 -4.50 22.36 -1.16
C TRP A 276 -5.73 22.40 -2.06
N ALA A 277 -5.96 23.50 -2.80
CA ALA A 277 -7.02 23.57 -3.79
C ALA A 277 -6.84 22.52 -4.91
N GLN A 278 -5.60 22.24 -5.34
CA GLN A 278 -5.34 21.19 -6.34
C GLN A 278 -5.63 19.78 -5.78
N ILE A 279 -5.28 19.51 -4.52
CA ILE A 279 -5.65 18.26 -3.84
C ILE A 279 -7.17 18.14 -3.74
N HIS A 280 -7.84 19.22 -3.34
CA HIS A 280 -9.30 19.29 -3.25
C HIS A 280 -9.98 18.96 -4.59
N GLU A 281 -9.56 19.62 -5.68
CA GLU A 281 -10.05 19.37 -7.04
C GLU A 281 -9.82 17.92 -7.49
N MET A 282 -8.65 17.34 -7.17
CA MET A 282 -8.36 15.94 -7.51
C MET A 282 -9.30 14.96 -6.78
N ILE A 283 -9.58 15.20 -5.48
CA ILE A 283 -10.52 14.37 -4.71
C ILE A 283 -11.93 14.51 -5.29
N MET A 284 -12.38 15.72 -5.59
CA MET A 284 -13.67 15.96 -6.22
C MET A 284 -13.80 15.22 -7.54
N ALA A 285 -12.77 15.25 -8.40
CA ALA A 285 -12.78 14.54 -9.68
C ALA A 285 -12.98 13.02 -9.52
N VAL A 286 -12.44 12.42 -8.44
CA VAL A 286 -12.64 11.00 -8.15
C VAL A 286 -14.02 10.71 -7.54
N VAL A 287 -14.52 11.61 -6.71
CA VAL A 287 -15.79 11.45 -5.97
C VAL A 287 -17.01 11.76 -6.86
N GLN A 288 -16.91 12.70 -7.80
CA GLN A 288 -18.00 13.10 -8.70
C GLN A 288 -18.70 11.95 -9.44
N PRO A 289 -18.01 10.92 -9.99
CA PRO A 289 -18.69 9.77 -10.61
C PRO A 289 -19.34 8.81 -9.59
N MET A 290 -19.20 9.03 -8.28
CA MET A 290 -19.82 8.19 -7.27
C MET A 290 -21.31 8.51 -7.13
N ALA A 291 -22.16 7.54 -7.47
CA ALA A 291 -23.62 7.70 -7.34
C ALA A 291 -24.12 7.68 -5.87
N ARG A 292 -23.27 7.27 -4.92
CA ARG A 292 -23.59 7.15 -3.49
C ARG A 292 -22.35 7.46 -2.64
N PRO A 293 -22.54 7.94 -1.40
CA PRO A 293 -21.43 8.09 -0.47
C PRO A 293 -20.64 6.79 -0.24
N PRO A 294 -19.32 6.90 0.02
CA PRO A 294 -18.51 5.73 0.31
C PRO A 294 -19.00 5.04 1.59
N ASN A 295 -18.92 3.71 1.62
CA ASN A 295 -19.14 2.93 2.82
C ASN A 295 -17.93 2.96 3.75
N LYS A 296 -16.74 3.19 3.20
CA LYS A 296 -15.47 3.24 3.91
C LYS A 296 -14.54 4.27 3.30
N ILE A 297 -13.74 4.90 4.15
CA ILE A 297 -12.60 5.73 3.74
C ILE A 297 -11.33 5.13 4.31
N ILE A 298 -10.30 5.01 3.47
CA ILE A 298 -9.00 4.51 3.88
C ILE A 298 -7.96 5.59 3.60
N LEU A 299 -7.29 6.01 4.67
CA LEU A 299 -6.17 6.93 4.61
C LEU A 299 -4.88 6.15 4.79
N PHE A 300 -3.92 6.36 3.92
CA PHE A 300 -2.59 5.78 4.04
C PHE A 300 -1.53 6.71 3.44
N GLY A 301 -0.28 6.32 3.58
CA GLY A 301 0.87 7.16 3.28
C GLY A 301 1.36 7.90 4.51
N GLU A 302 2.60 8.40 4.45
CA GLU A 302 3.28 9.00 5.60
C GLU A 302 2.55 10.24 6.17
N HIS A 303 1.83 10.95 5.30
CA HIS A 303 1.05 12.14 5.66
C HIS A 303 -0.46 11.92 5.51
N GLY A 304 -0.91 10.69 5.26
CA GLY A 304 -2.34 10.37 5.10
C GLY A 304 -3.18 10.67 6.34
N ALA A 305 -2.56 10.74 7.52
CA ALA A 305 -3.22 11.09 8.78
C ALA A 305 -3.06 12.57 9.18
N ASP A 306 -2.44 13.42 8.35
CA ASP A 306 -2.26 14.85 8.61
C ASP A 306 -3.61 15.58 8.70
N ASP A 307 -3.74 16.48 9.68
CA ASP A 307 -5.03 17.11 9.97
C ASP A 307 -5.46 18.07 8.86
N GLU A 308 -4.53 18.85 8.27
CA GLU A 308 -4.86 19.77 7.17
C GLU A 308 -5.28 18.98 5.93
N PHE A 309 -4.60 17.87 5.64
CA PHE A 309 -5.01 16.96 4.58
C PHE A 309 -6.41 16.37 4.83
N LYS A 310 -6.71 15.94 6.06
CA LYS A 310 -8.03 15.41 6.42
C LYS A 310 -9.12 16.45 6.23
N GLU A 311 -8.91 17.70 6.65
CA GLU A 311 -9.88 18.77 6.48
C GLU A 311 -10.15 19.07 5.00
N VAL A 312 -9.10 19.09 4.16
CA VAL A 312 -9.24 19.24 2.70
C VAL A 312 -10.06 18.09 2.11
N ALA A 313 -9.79 16.84 2.52
CA ALA A 313 -10.53 15.69 2.03
C ALA A 313 -11.99 15.66 2.51
N LYS A 314 -12.28 16.06 3.75
CA LYS A 314 -13.64 16.22 4.27
C LYS A 314 -14.43 17.25 3.45
N ALA A 315 -13.83 18.41 3.22
CA ALA A 315 -14.44 19.48 2.42
C ALA A 315 -14.77 19.01 1.00
N ALA A 316 -13.82 18.35 0.33
CA ALA A 316 -14.00 17.84 -1.04
C ALA A 316 -15.14 16.81 -1.13
N VAL A 317 -15.22 15.90 -0.16
CA VAL A 317 -16.28 14.88 -0.15
C VAL A 317 -17.64 15.52 0.16
N TRP A 318 -17.69 16.46 1.11
CA TRP A 318 -18.91 17.18 1.46
C TRP A 318 -19.46 17.99 0.29
N GLU A 319 -18.61 18.68 -0.47
CA GLU A 319 -19.05 19.50 -1.61
C GLU A 319 -19.75 18.69 -2.70
N VAL A 320 -19.32 17.44 -2.93
CA VAL A 320 -19.87 16.59 -3.99
C VAL A 320 -21.02 15.72 -3.52
N LEU A 321 -20.95 15.19 -2.30
CA LEU A 321 -21.88 14.17 -1.80
C LEU A 321 -22.80 14.65 -0.67
N GLU A 322 -22.58 15.85 -0.14
CA GLU A 322 -23.28 16.40 1.03
C GLU A 322 -23.29 15.41 2.22
N PHE A 323 -22.16 14.71 2.40
CA PHE A 323 -22.03 13.61 3.35
C PHE A 323 -20.87 13.84 4.30
N ASP A 324 -21.15 13.82 5.61
CA ASP A 324 -20.14 13.99 6.65
C ASP A 324 -19.34 12.69 6.84
N VAL A 325 -18.04 12.80 6.61
CA VAL A 325 -17.08 11.69 6.67
C VAL A 325 -16.17 11.74 7.90
N ASP A 326 -16.41 12.66 8.84
CA ASP A 326 -15.54 12.88 9.99
C ASP A 326 -15.30 11.58 10.79
N MET A 327 -16.38 10.86 11.12
CA MET A 327 -16.29 9.58 11.84
C MET A 327 -15.53 8.48 11.07
N MET A 328 -15.56 8.50 9.73
CA MET A 328 -14.85 7.52 8.91
C MET A 328 -13.35 7.77 8.88
N MET A 329 -12.93 9.04 9.00
CA MET A 329 -11.54 9.47 8.92
C MET A 329 -10.85 9.60 10.29
N GLY A 330 -11.62 9.79 11.37
CA GLY A 330 -11.11 9.96 12.74
C GLY A 330 -10.53 8.68 13.36
N ALA A 331 -10.88 7.50 12.85
CA ALA A 331 -10.52 6.19 13.42
C ALA A 331 -9.12 5.66 13.01
N VAL A 332 -8.21 6.52 12.53
CA VAL A 332 -6.90 6.09 12.02
C VAL A 332 -5.78 6.75 12.82
N PRO A 333 -5.03 5.98 13.66
CA PRO A 333 -3.86 6.49 14.36
C PRO A 333 -2.80 6.94 13.35
N LYS A 334 -2.12 8.06 13.65
CA LYS A 334 -1.06 8.61 12.78
C LYS A 334 0.11 7.64 12.60
N GLU A 335 0.40 6.84 13.61
CA GLU A 335 1.50 5.86 13.57
C GLU A 335 1.21 4.67 12.64
N ASP A 336 -0.07 4.39 12.36
CA ASP A 336 -0.47 3.21 11.59
C ASP A 336 -0.51 3.45 10.07
N VAL A 337 -0.69 4.71 9.61
CA VAL A 337 -0.97 4.99 8.18
C VAL A 337 0.19 4.68 7.25
N ALA A 338 1.43 4.84 7.71
CA ALA A 338 2.61 4.63 6.88
C ALA A 338 2.86 3.13 6.59
N TYR A 339 2.59 2.26 7.56
CA TYR A 339 2.80 0.81 7.44
C TYR A 339 1.55 0.06 6.98
N LEU A 340 0.40 0.74 6.88
CA LEU A 340 -0.88 0.10 6.62
C LEU A 340 -0.85 -0.81 5.39
N VAL A 341 -0.34 -0.31 4.26
CA VAL A 341 -0.26 -1.08 3.01
C VAL A 341 0.68 -2.28 3.15
N ALA A 342 1.86 -2.11 3.76
CA ALA A 342 2.82 -3.20 3.95
C ALA A 342 2.25 -4.32 4.84
N ARG A 343 1.59 -3.96 5.95
CA ARG A 343 0.90 -4.92 6.84
C ARG A 343 -0.20 -5.68 6.10
N GLY A 344 -1.00 -4.96 5.30
CA GLY A 344 -2.04 -5.55 4.49
C GLY A 344 -1.52 -6.50 3.42
N ALA A 345 -0.44 -6.12 2.74
CA ALA A 345 0.22 -6.97 1.76
C ALA A 345 0.77 -8.24 2.42
N ALA A 346 1.37 -8.14 3.61
CA ALA A 346 1.85 -9.29 4.38
C ALA A 346 0.72 -10.28 4.72
N GLU A 347 -0.43 -9.76 5.17
CA GLU A 347 -1.62 -10.58 5.46
C GLU A 347 -2.22 -11.21 4.20
N MET A 348 -2.30 -10.47 3.09
CA MET A 348 -2.77 -11.02 1.81
C MET A 348 -1.82 -12.11 1.29
N GLY A 349 -0.51 -11.87 1.36
CA GLY A 349 0.51 -12.83 0.99
C GLY A 349 0.46 -14.10 1.82
N PHE A 350 0.28 -13.97 3.13
CA PHE A 350 0.08 -15.09 4.04
C PHE A 350 -1.09 -15.97 3.61
N ARG A 351 -2.21 -15.36 3.23
CA ARG A 351 -3.40 -16.10 2.77
C ARG A 351 -3.21 -16.78 1.43
N ASP A 352 -2.53 -16.14 0.48
CA ASP A 352 -2.23 -16.74 -0.82
C ASP A 352 -1.32 -17.97 -0.66
N GLU A 353 -0.29 -17.90 0.20
CA GLU A 353 0.59 -19.04 0.49
C GLU A 353 -0.13 -20.19 1.20
N GLU A 354 -1.00 -19.88 2.18
CA GLU A 354 -1.82 -20.90 2.85
C GLU A 354 -2.78 -21.60 1.89
N LEU A 355 -3.41 -20.83 0.98
CA LEU A 355 -4.27 -21.39 -0.07
C LEU A 355 -3.48 -22.33 -1.00
N MET A 356 -2.30 -21.90 -1.43
CA MET A 356 -1.41 -22.74 -2.27
C MET A 356 -1.01 -24.03 -1.55
N ARG A 357 -0.66 -23.95 -0.26
CA ARG A 357 -0.30 -25.10 0.57
C ARG A 357 -1.45 -26.10 0.70
N GLN A 358 -2.67 -25.62 0.96
CA GLN A 358 -3.87 -26.47 1.04
C GLN A 358 -4.19 -27.12 -0.32
N GLY A 359 -4.08 -26.37 -1.42
CA GLY A 359 -4.30 -26.91 -2.76
C GLY A 359 -3.30 -28.00 -3.14
N LEU A 360 -2.04 -27.88 -2.73
CA LEU A 360 -1.02 -28.92 -2.94
C LEU A 360 -1.27 -30.17 -2.07
N ALA A 361 -1.77 -30.00 -0.85
CA ALA A 361 -2.11 -31.13 0.02
C ALA A 361 -3.24 -31.98 -0.59
N LEU A 362 -4.32 -31.34 -1.06
CA LEU A 362 -5.45 -32.04 -1.68
C LEU A 362 -5.04 -32.84 -2.93
N ARG A 363 -4.14 -32.31 -3.76
CA ARG A 363 -3.64 -33.02 -4.96
C ARG A 363 -2.73 -34.22 -4.66
N ARG A 364 -2.21 -34.36 -3.43
CA ARG A 364 -1.41 -35.53 -3.04
C ARG A 364 -2.27 -36.69 -2.55
N ASP A 365 -3.49 -36.39 -2.13
CA ASP A 365 -4.44 -37.37 -1.60
C ASP A 365 -5.34 -37.96 -2.72
N GLU A 366 -5.31 -37.37 -3.92
CA GLU A 366 -5.86 -37.90 -5.18
C GLU A 366 -4.87 -38.82 -5.90
#